data_AF-A0A0B1SCT3-F1
#
_entry.id   AF-A0A0B1SCT3-F1
#
_cell.length_a   1.000
_cell.length_b   1.000
_cell.length_c   1.000
_cell.angle_alpha   90.00
_cell.angle_beta   90.00
_cell.angle_gamma   90.00
#
_symmetry.space_group_name_H-M   'P 1'
#
loop_
_entity.id
_entity.type
_entity.pdbx_description
1 polymer ?
#
loop_
_entity_poly.entity_id
_entity_poly.type
_entity_poly.pdbx_seq_one_letter_code
_entity_poly.pdbx_strand_id
1 'polypeptide(L)'
;MPTPQWFAQKRKEVYSLFEKIYSYTVGVNEFHNSKLLKLKQGILMKTIISHLRSQWIEYKQTGRIRRKFTAYSTQDWLILAFLHSLGCGKPVLGETVPNYNALVIIELYLQDKNRSYTKITK
;
A
#
# COMPACT_ATOMS: atom_id res chain seq x y z
N MET A 1 -28.18 -11.02 -3.02
CA MET A 1 -28.79 -12.04 -2.13
C MET A 1 -29.03 -11.40 -0.77
N PRO A 2 -30.14 -11.72 -0.08
CA PRO A 2 -30.38 -11.23 1.27
C PRO A 2 -29.33 -11.79 2.24
N THR A 3 -28.84 -10.95 3.14
CA THR A 3 -27.88 -11.35 4.18
C THR A 3 -28.57 -12.24 5.22
N PRO A 4 -28.02 -13.43 5.56
CA PRO A 4 -28.57 -14.27 6.62
C PRO A 4 -28.69 -13.51 7.95
N GLN A 5 -29.79 -13.72 8.69
CA GLN A 5 -30.09 -12.96 9.90
C GLN A 5 -29.04 -13.18 11.00
N TRP A 6 -28.54 -14.41 11.16
CA TRP A 6 -27.46 -14.73 12.11
C TRP A 6 -26.20 -13.89 11.82
N PHE A 7 -25.86 -13.69 10.54
CA PHE A 7 -24.70 -12.90 10.14
C PHE A 7 -24.95 -11.42 10.39
N ALA A 8 -26.16 -10.92 10.10
CA ALA A 8 -26.50 -9.53 10.37
C ALA A 8 -26.35 -9.18 11.87
N GLN A 9 -26.76 -10.08 12.77
CA GLN A 9 -26.63 -9.92 14.22
C GLN A 9 -25.17 -10.00 14.70
N LYS A 10 -24.35 -10.84 14.06
CA LYS A 10 -22.94 -11.07 14.43
C LYS A 10 -21.92 -10.35 13.56
N ARG A 11 -22.38 -9.46 12.68
CA ARG A 11 -21.56 -8.84 11.62
C ARG A 11 -20.26 -8.24 12.15
N LYS A 12 -20.35 -7.42 13.20
CA LYS A 12 -19.19 -6.73 13.79
C LYS A 12 -18.15 -7.72 14.34
N GLU A 13 -18.61 -8.74 15.04
CA GLU A 13 -17.75 -9.79 15.61
C GLU A 13 -17.03 -10.58 14.51
N VAL A 14 -17.76 -10.97 13.47
CA VAL A 14 -17.20 -11.69 12.31
C VAL A 14 -16.15 -10.84 11.58
N TYR A 15 -16.42 -9.56 11.31
CA TYR A 15 -15.44 -8.69 10.66
C TYR A 15 -14.22 -8.42 11.54
N SER A 16 -14.39 -8.27 12.85
CA SER A 16 -13.25 -8.10 13.77
C SER A 16 -12.33 -9.34 13.77
N LEU A 17 -12.91 -10.54 13.79
CA LEU A 17 -12.15 -11.79 13.63
C LEU A 17 -11.44 -11.86 12.28
N PHE A 18 -12.13 -11.46 11.21
CA PHE A 18 -11.55 -11.41 9.87
C PHE A 18 -10.33 -10.46 9.81
N GLU A 19 -10.44 -9.24 10.34
CA GLU A 19 -9.35 -8.25 10.38
C GLU A 19 -8.16 -8.74 11.22
N LYS A 20 -8.41 -9.44 12.33
CA LYS A 20 -7.37 -10.03 13.17
C LYS A 20 -6.62 -11.14 12.44
N ILE A 21 -7.35 -12.04 11.75
CA ILE A 21 -6.74 -13.09 10.91
C ILE A 21 -5.92 -12.44 9.79
N TYR A 22 -6.45 -11.40 9.13
CA TYR A 22 -5.71 -10.66 8.11
C TYR A 22 -4.41 -10.07 8.64
N SER A 23 -4.49 -9.43 9.81
CA SER A 23 -3.32 -8.85 10.48
C SER A 23 -2.26 -9.90 10.78
N TYR A 24 -2.67 -11.08 11.25
CA TYR A 24 -1.78 -12.22 11.49
C TYR A 24 -1.16 -12.74 10.20
N THR A 25 -1.96 -13.03 9.17
CA THR A 25 -1.49 -13.59 7.89
C THR A 25 -0.51 -12.65 7.18
N VAL A 26 -0.71 -11.34 7.28
CA VAL A 26 0.16 -10.34 6.65
C VAL A 26 1.38 -10.03 7.54
N GLY A 27 1.26 -10.16 8.86
CA GLY A 27 2.30 -9.82 9.82
C GLY A 27 2.32 -8.34 10.14
N VAL A 28 1.15 -7.76 10.44
CA VAL A 28 0.96 -6.33 10.77
C VAL A 28 0.24 -6.15 12.11
N ASN A 29 0.08 -4.91 12.56
CA ASN A 29 -0.56 -4.56 13.83
C ASN A 29 0.10 -5.30 15.01
N GLU A 30 -0.70 -5.95 15.86
CA GLU A 30 -0.20 -6.74 17.01
C GLU A 30 0.71 -7.91 16.59
N PHE A 31 0.67 -8.34 15.32
CA PHE A 31 1.47 -9.43 14.76
C PHE A 31 2.64 -8.95 13.90
N HIS A 32 3.12 -7.71 14.13
CA HIS A 32 4.12 -7.09 13.27
C HIS A 32 5.37 -7.96 13.06
N ASN A 33 5.66 -8.29 11.79
CA ASN A 33 6.83 -9.08 11.42
C ASN A 33 7.54 -8.47 10.21
N SER A 34 8.60 -7.72 10.46
CA SER A 34 9.36 -7.01 9.43
C SER A 34 10.00 -7.93 8.39
N LYS A 35 10.38 -9.16 8.75
CA LYS A 35 10.93 -10.15 7.80
C LYS A 35 9.83 -10.64 6.85
N LEU A 36 8.65 -10.94 7.37
CA LEU A 36 7.50 -11.36 6.58
C LEU A 36 7.02 -10.25 5.65
N LEU A 37 6.98 -9.01 6.14
CA LEU A 37 6.65 -7.84 5.33
C LEU A 37 7.63 -7.68 4.15
N LYS A 38 8.95 -7.74 4.42
CA LYS A 38 9.96 -7.70 3.35
C LYS A 38 9.77 -8.80 2.32
N LEU A 39 9.44 -10.01 2.75
CA LEU A 39 9.19 -11.14 1.85
C LEU A 39 7.96 -10.91 0.96
N LYS A 40 6.85 -10.43 1.53
CA LYS A 40 5.58 -10.25 0.80
C LYS A 40 5.59 -9.09 -0.19
N GLN A 41 6.13 -7.93 0.20
CA GLN A 41 6.01 -6.70 -0.60
C GLN A 41 7.34 -6.14 -1.12
N GLY A 42 8.48 -6.73 -0.74
CA GLY A 42 9.81 -6.19 -1.07
C GLY A 42 10.06 -6.02 -2.57
N ILE A 43 9.55 -6.94 -3.40
CA ILE A 43 9.66 -6.86 -4.86
C ILE A 43 8.86 -5.67 -5.40
N LEU A 44 7.64 -5.44 -4.91
CA LEU A 44 6.80 -4.31 -5.31
C LEU A 44 7.47 -2.99 -4.94
N MET A 45 7.95 -2.87 -3.69
CA MET A 45 8.67 -1.68 -3.23
C MET A 45 9.90 -1.39 -4.08
N LYS A 46 10.74 -2.41 -4.33
CA LYS A 46 11.95 -2.28 -5.14
C LYS A 46 11.61 -1.81 -6.56
N THR A 47 10.57 -2.39 -7.16
CA THR A 47 10.12 -2.03 -8.51
C THR A 47 9.67 -0.57 -8.58
N ILE A 48 8.82 -0.14 -7.66
CA ILE A 48 8.32 1.24 -7.59
C ILE A 48 9.48 2.21 -7.41
N ILE A 49 10.37 1.98 -6.43
CA ILE A 49 11.54 2.84 -6.18
C ILE A 49 12.44 2.90 -7.42
N SER A 50 12.66 1.77 -8.09
CA SER A 50 13.47 1.73 -9.30
C SER A 50 12.86 2.60 -10.40
N HIS A 51 11.54 2.49 -10.63
CA HIS A 51 10.87 3.30 -11.64
C HIS A 51 10.93 4.80 -11.32
N LEU A 52 10.67 5.20 -10.07
CA LEU A 52 10.74 6.61 -9.66
C LEU A 52 12.16 7.17 -9.83
N ARG A 53 13.20 6.39 -9.47
CA ARG A 53 14.60 6.78 -9.66
C ARG A 53 14.97 6.92 -11.13
N SER A 54 14.58 5.96 -11.96
CA SER A 54 14.83 6.03 -13.41
C SER A 54 14.16 7.24 -14.04
N GLN A 55 12.90 7.53 -13.67
CA GLN A 55 12.18 8.73 -14.12
C GLN A 55 12.87 10.03 -13.66
N TRP A 56 13.37 10.07 -12.42
CA TRP A 56 14.14 11.22 -11.94
C TRP A 56 15.42 11.44 -12.74
N ILE A 57 16.17 10.37 -13.02
CA ILE A 57 17.40 10.42 -13.82
C ILE A 57 17.09 10.90 -15.25
N GLU A 58 16.03 10.35 -15.88
CA GLU A 58 15.57 10.77 -17.20
C GLU A 58 15.23 12.26 -17.24
N TYR A 59 14.49 12.74 -16.23
CA TYR A 59 14.17 14.16 -16.08
C TYR A 59 15.42 15.03 -15.94
N LYS A 60 16.39 14.61 -15.13
CA LYS A 60 17.64 15.36 -14.93
C LYS A 60 18.49 15.46 -16.20
N GLN A 61 18.44 14.45 -17.07
CA GLN A 61 19.22 14.42 -18.32
C GLN A 61 18.52 15.15 -19.48
N THR A 62 17.19 15.03 -19.57
CA THR A 62 16.45 15.46 -20.77
C THR A 62 15.46 16.60 -20.51
N GLY A 63 15.20 16.93 -19.25
CA GLY A 63 14.15 17.86 -18.84
C GLY A 63 12.73 17.32 -18.99
N ARG A 64 12.56 16.04 -19.38
CA ARG A 64 11.26 15.40 -19.63
C ARG A 64 11.25 13.97 -19.11
N ILE A 65 10.06 13.41 -18.92
CA ILE A 65 9.83 11.99 -18.62
C ILE A 65 8.90 11.39 -19.67
N ARG A 66 9.25 10.23 -20.21
CA ARG A 66 8.47 9.55 -21.24
C ARG A 66 7.28 8.80 -20.65
N ARG A 67 7.49 8.05 -19.57
CA ARG A 67 6.41 7.30 -18.89
C ARG A 67 5.93 8.09 -17.68
N LYS A 68 4.78 8.75 -17.79
CA LYS A 68 4.20 9.59 -16.74
C LYS A 68 3.30 8.84 -15.76
N PHE A 69 2.76 7.69 -16.16
CA PHE A 69 1.80 6.94 -15.36
C PHE A 69 2.10 5.44 -15.43
N THR A 70 1.94 4.75 -14.31
CA THR A 70 2.06 3.30 -14.21
C THR A 70 1.09 2.83 -13.15
N ALA A 71 0.21 1.89 -13.53
CA ALA A 71 -0.76 1.29 -12.63
C ALA A 71 -0.37 -0.16 -12.35
N TYR A 72 -0.56 -0.57 -11.10
CA TYR A 72 -0.44 -1.96 -10.68
C TYR A 72 -1.78 -2.38 -10.11
N SER A 73 -2.23 -3.58 -10.48
CA SER A 73 -3.38 -4.23 -9.85
C SER A 73 -2.87 -5.32 -8.91
N THR A 74 -3.42 -5.38 -7.71
CA THR A 74 -3.01 -6.36 -6.71
C THR A 74 -4.13 -6.64 -5.71
N GLN A 75 -3.86 -7.53 -4.77
CA GLN A 75 -4.76 -7.91 -3.70
C GLN A 75 -4.58 -6.96 -2.50
N ASP A 76 -5.66 -6.73 -1.79
CA ASP A 76 -5.77 -5.92 -0.56
C ASP A 76 -4.69 -6.24 0.49
N TRP A 77 -4.33 -7.52 0.69
CA TRP A 77 -3.26 -7.88 1.62
C TRP A 77 -1.89 -7.36 1.21
N LEU A 78 -1.63 -7.19 -0.09
CA LEU A 78 -0.38 -6.62 -0.56
C LEU A 78 -0.34 -5.11 -0.34
N ILE A 79 -1.49 -4.43 -0.53
CA ILE A 79 -1.64 -3.00 -0.18
C ILE A 79 -1.41 -2.80 1.33
N LEU A 80 -1.99 -3.66 2.16
CA LEU A 80 -1.79 -3.64 3.61
C LEU A 80 -0.31 -3.82 3.98
N ALA A 81 0.34 -4.85 3.44
CA ALA A 81 1.76 -5.11 3.67
C ALA A 81 2.63 -3.92 3.23
N PHE A 82 2.31 -3.34 2.07
CA PHE A 82 3.02 -2.21 1.48
C PHE A 82 2.94 -0.97 2.38
N LEU A 83 1.74 -0.58 2.82
CA LEU A 83 1.53 0.56 3.72
C LEU A 83 2.21 0.38 5.08
N HIS A 84 2.13 -0.82 5.68
CA HIS A 84 2.86 -1.10 6.92
C HIS A 84 4.38 -1.08 6.74
N SER A 85 4.89 -1.51 5.59
CA SER A 85 6.32 -1.45 5.29
C SER A 85 6.83 -0.03 5.08
N LEU A 86 5.96 0.88 4.64
CA LEU A 86 6.24 2.32 4.57
C LEU A 86 6.15 3.02 5.94
N GLY A 87 5.71 2.31 6.98
CA GLY A 87 5.46 2.88 8.30
C GLY A 87 4.17 3.71 8.40
N CYS A 88 3.40 3.84 7.31
CA CYS A 88 2.15 4.60 7.30
C CYS A 88 0.90 3.74 7.49
N GLY A 89 1.02 2.41 7.55
CA GLY A 89 -0.11 1.47 7.69
C GLY A 89 -1.07 1.81 8.82
N LYS A 90 -0.58 1.91 10.07
CA LYS A 90 -1.43 2.22 11.24
C LYS A 90 -2.04 3.63 11.20
N PRO A 91 -1.30 4.71 10.87
CA PRO A 91 -1.90 6.04 10.68
C PRO A 91 -2.98 6.10 9.59
N VAL A 92 -2.84 5.27 8.55
CA VAL A 92 -3.71 5.28 7.37
C VAL A 92 -4.93 4.40 7.58
N LEU A 93 -4.78 3.20 8.11
CA LEU A 93 -5.85 2.19 8.19
C LEU A 93 -6.34 1.94 9.61
N GLY A 94 -5.66 2.48 10.63
CA GLY A 94 -5.88 2.04 12.01
C GLY A 94 -5.49 0.56 12.15
N GLU A 95 -6.44 -0.25 12.62
CA GLU A 95 -6.28 -1.70 12.75
C GLU A 95 -7.10 -2.48 11.69
N THR A 96 -7.75 -1.79 10.77
CA THR A 96 -8.61 -2.40 9.75
C THR A 96 -7.82 -2.79 8.49
N VAL A 97 -8.49 -3.50 7.57
CA VAL A 97 -7.94 -3.84 6.25
C VAL A 97 -8.27 -2.76 5.20
N PRO A 98 -7.57 -2.71 4.05
CA PRO A 98 -7.93 -1.82 2.96
C PRO A 98 -9.35 -2.12 2.46
N ASN A 99 -10.11 -1.06 2.14
CA ASN A 99 -11.43 -1.21 1.53
C ASN A 99 -11.32 -1.88 0.14
N TYR A 100 -12.42 -2.47 -0.30
CA TYR A 100 -12.53 -2.96 -1.67
C TYR A 100 -12.27 -1.82 -2.67
N ASN A 101 -11.43 -2.07 -3.68
CA ASN A 101 -10.93 -1.08 -4.64
C ASN A 101 -10.10 0.07 -4.03
N ALA A 102 -9.41 -0.17 -2.91
CA ALA A 102 -8.44 0.78 -2.40
C ALA A 102 -7.36 1.11 -3.46
N LEU A 103 -7.01 2.39 -3.56
CA LEU A 103 -6.00 2.90 -4.48
C LEU A 103 -4.90 3.60 -3.68
N VAL A 104 -3.65 3.21 -3.91
CA VAL A 104 -2.49 3.94 -3.40
C VAL A 104 -1.82 4.67 -4.56
N ILE A 105 -1.76 5.99 -4.48
CA ILE A 105 -1.10 6.83 -5.47
C ILE A 105 0.25 7.27 -4.92
N ILE A 106 1.32 7.02 -5.68
CA ILE A 106 2.67 7.44 -5.36
C ILE A 106 3.13 8.42 -6.43
N GLU A 107 3.43 9.64 -6.01
CA GLU A 107 3.67 10.76 -6.91
C GLU A 107 5.10 11.27 -6.73
N LEU A 108 5.83 11.42 -7.83
CA LEU A 108 7.13 12.09 -7.85
C LEU A 108 6.94 13.55 -8.26
N TYR A 109 7.19 14.47 -7.34
CA TYR A 109 7.06 15.90 -7.56
C TYR A 109 8.41 16.57 -7.70
N LEU A 110 8.48 17.58 -8.57
CA LEU A 110 9.57 18.55 -8.60
C LEU A 110 9.28 19.64 -7.58
N GLN A 111 10.17 19.84 -6.61
CA GLN A 111 10.12 20.99 -5.71
C GLN A 111 10.84 22.19 -6.33
N ASP A 112 12.05 21.93 -6.85
CA ASP A 112 12.91 22.88 -7.58
C ASP A 112 13.73 22.08 -8.62
N LYS A 113 14.42 22.75 -9.57
CA LYS A 113 15.21 22.09 -10.63
C LYS A 113 16.20 21.00 -10.16
N ASN A 114 16.58 21.00 -8.89
CA ASN A 114 17.49 20.03 -8.28
C ASN A 114 16.90 19.18 -7.15
N ARG A 115 15.62 19.36 -6.78
CA ARG A 115 15.00 18.65 -5.64
C ARG A 115 13.68 18.03 -6.04
N SER A 116 13.51 16.77 -5.69
CA SER A 116 12.26 16.03 -5.82
C SER A 116 11.80 15.50 -4.48
N TYR A 117 10.50 15.32 -4.31
CA TYR A 117 9.92 14.58 -3.20
C TYR A 117 8.89 13.56 -3.69
N THR A 118 8.64 12.54 -2.87
CA THR A 118 7.61 11.54 -3.14
C THR A 118 6.46 11.74 -2.16
N LYS A 119 5.24 11.88 -2.70
CA LYS A 119 4.01 11.93 -1.91
C LYS A 119 3.24 10.63 -2.07
N ILE A 120 2.61 10.17 -1.00
CA ILE A 120 1.76 8.97 -0.99
C ILE A 120 0.35 9.40 -0.59
N THR A 121 -0.63 9.12 -1.43
CA THR A 121 -2.06 9.41 -1.22
C THR A 121 -2.86 8.10 -1.23
N LYS A 122 -3.87 8.00 -0.38
CA LYS A 122 -4.72 6.81 -0.17
C LYS A 122 -6.18 7.10 -0.48
#